data_AF-A0A7J7Y417-F1
#
_entry.id   AF-A0A7J7Y417-F1
#
_cell.length_a   1.000
_cell.length_b   1.000
_cell.length_c   1.000
_cell.angle_alpha   90.00
_cell.angle_beta   90.00
_cell.angle_gamma   90.00
#
_symmetry.space_group_name_H-M   'P 1'
#
loop_
_entity.id
_entity.type
_entity.pdbx_description
1 polymer ?
#
loop_
_entity_poly.entity_id
_entity_poly.type
_entity_poly.pdbx_seq_one_letter_code
_entity_poly.pdbx_strand_id
1 'polypeptide(L)'
;MAAEVQMVLYEDDSVQVQYVDGSRLQLSPCGSEFLFEKAPLVSAHPLEQPERIRQRTHFVISTYREQLQRALDFRNSFATCPFLSESIIPSERKKHIFIDISEVRWPSLDMDDRMICMQNGTVKISSLDGHAYLCLPKSQHEFTVHFLCKTSQKPDSSRVLSEKNNHAKKDKLIEKTGKIYTNESLSGQRLKKKDNALHCQIMKSKEPLEKKSCVNRSEGREALHSLGTKHTYVYTWVKQRWCVASCPDEWKYPLSLALHFHSKISNVSGIDVNITQSRILTSDVSEERGKEVSVLPRALLLSCPVPHLHRWNFCDSLSQRPSDEEEYSYPELVKVVWYKGITYRLTHKNMNSIEIYPGDGSVFKSEGAYFGNYFTYYSIREGSGEVS
;
A
#
# COMPACT_ATOMS: atom_id res chain seq x y z
N MET A 1 -14.93 -12.31 18.80
CA MET A 1 -13.68 -11.94 18.09
C MET A 1 -12.97 -10.89 18.92
N ALA A 2 -11.66 -10.98 19.05
CA ALA A 2 -10.91 -10.03 19.85
C ALA A 2 -10.81 -8.69 19.14
N ALA A 3 -11.12 -7.61 19.85
CA ALA A 3 -10.93 -6.26 19.36
C ALA A 3 -9.43 -5.91 19.39
N GLU A 4 -9.02 -5.00 18.51
CA GLU A 4 -7.66 -4.51 18.45
C GLU A 4 -7.42 -3.46 19.55
N VAL A 5 -6.35 -3.63 20.32
CA VAL A 5 -5.90 -2.65 21.33
C VAL A 5 -4.92 -1.68 20.70
N GLN A 6 -3.99 -2.22 19.92
CA GLN A 6 -2.90 -1.49 19.31
C GLN A 6 -2.59 -2.05 17.92
N MET A 7 -2.30 -1.15 16.97
CA MET A 7 -1.69 -1.49 15.69
C MET A 7 -0.44 -0.63 15.50
N VAL A 8 0.65 -1.21 15.04
CA VAL A 8 1.92 -0.54 14.76
C VAL A 8 2.30 -0.85 13.32
N LEU A 9 2.56 0.19 12.53
CA LEU A 9 3.14 0.11 11.19
C LEU A 9 4.58 0.63 11.28
N TYR A 10 5.52 -0.13 10.76
CA TYR A 10 6.93 0.26 10.69
C TYR A 10 7.25 0.89 9.32
N GLU A 11 8.42 1.52 9.20
CA GLU A 11 8.87 2.17 7.95
C GLU A 11 9.04 1.19 6.78
N ASP A 12 9.31 -0.09 7.06
CA ASP A 12 9.33 -1.15 6.05
C ASP A 12 7.92 -1.63 5.62
N ASP A 13 6.86 -0.98 6.08
CA ASP A 13 5.45 -1.34 5.91
C ASP A 13 5.05 -2.72 6.51
N SER A 14 5.86 -3.29 7.40
CA SER A 14 5.42 -4.39 8.26
C SER A 14 4.42 -3.88 9.31
N VAL A 15 3.47 -4.73 9.70
CA VAL A 15 2.46 -4.37 10.69
C VAL A 15 2.47 -5.35 11.85
N GLN A 16 2.27 -4.83 13.05
CA GLN A 16 2.00 -5.60 14.23
C GLN A 16 0.67 -5.17 14.85
N VAL A 17 -0.15 -6.13 15.25
CA VAL A 17 -1.43 -5.91 15.91
C VAL A 17 -1.43 -6.66 17.23
N GLN A 18 -1.88 -5.98 18.29
CA GLN A 18 -2.15 -6.57 19.59
C GLN A 18 -3.65 -6.54 19.85
N TYR A 19 -4.20 -7.68 20.25
CA TYR A 19 -5.63 -7.83 20.54
C TYR A 19 -5.90 -7.84 22.05
N VAL A 20 -7.16 -7.59 22.43
CA VAL A 20 -7.61 -7.56 23.83
C VAL A 20 -7.39 -8.89 24.56
N ASP A 21 -7.48 -10.00 23.84
CA ASP A 21 -7.26 -11.34 24.40
C ASP A 21 -5.76 -11.66 24.61
N GLY A 22 -4.86 -10.75 24.28
CA GLY A 22 -3.41 -10.92 24.37
C GLY A 22 -2.79 -11.59 23.14
N SER A 23 -3.59 -12.03 22.16
CA SER A 23 -3.07 -12.55 20.90
C SER A 23 -2.40 -11.45 20.07
N ARG A 24 -1.53 -11.85 19.14
CA ARG A 24 -0.76 -10.93 18.29
C ARG A 24 -0.80 -11.39 16.84
N LEU A 25 -0.86 -10.42 15.93
CA LEU A 25 -0.74 -10.65 14.49
C LEU A 25 0.41 -9.80 13.96
N GLN A 26 1.28 -10.40 13.15
CA GLN A 26 2.32 -9.71 12.39
C GLN A 26 2.07 -9.90 10.90
N LEU A 27 2.22 -8.84 10.12
CA LEU A 27 2.21 -8.85 8.66
C LEU A 27 3.61 -8.57 8.13
N SER A 28 4.01 -9.30 7.10
CA SER A 28 5.26 -9.01 6.40
C SER A 28 5.19 -7.64 5.70
N PRO A 29 6.35 -6.99 5.46
CA PRO A 29 6.48 -5.76 4.68
C PRO A 29 5.66 -5.72 3.40
N CYS A 30 5.67 -6.81 2.64
CA CYS A 30 4.98 -6.94 1.37
C CYS A 30 3.49 -7.33 1.50
N GLY A 31 3.00 -7.61 2.71
CA GLY A 31 1.65 -8.08 3.00
C GLY A 31 1.35 -9.52 2.58
N SER A 32 2.27 -10.23 1.91
CA SER A 32 2.00 -11.57 1.35
C SER A 32 1.97 -12.69 2.39
N GLU A 33 2.54 -12.48 3.57
CA GLU A 33 2.57 -13.45 4.67
C GLU A 33 2.15 -12.80 5.98
N PHE A 34 1.60 -13.61 6.86
CA PHE A 34 1.30 -13.22 8.23
C PHE A 34 1.70 -14.31 9.22
N LEU A 35 1.95 -13.88 10.46
CA LEU A 35 2.16 -14.71 11.62
C LEU A 35 1.09 -14.35 12.65
N PHE A 36 0.38 -15.33 13.17
CA PHE A 36 -0.54 -15.14 14.29
C PHE A 36 -0.05 -15.95 15.48
N GLU A 37 0.01 -15.32 16.64
CA GLU A 37 0.46 -15.88 17.92
C GLU A 37 -0.72 -15.82 18.89
N LYS A 38 -1.16 -16.99 19.37
CA LYS A 38 -2.23 -17.05 20.37
C LYS A 38 -1.71 -16.58 21.72
N ALA A 39 -2.62 -16.03 22.52
CA ALA A 39 -2.31 -15.70 23.90
C ALA A 39 -1.94 -16.99 24.68
N PRO A 40 -0.87 -16.97 25.49
CA PRO A 40 -0.55 -18.09 26.35
C PRO A 40 -1.70 -18.31 27.35
N LEU A 41 -1.99 -19.57 27.66
CA LEU A 41 -2.97 -19.89 28.69
C LEU A 41 -2.47 -19.38 30.04
N VAL A 42 -3.39 -18.94 30.91
CA VAL A 42 -3.04 -18.45 32.26
C VAL A 42 -2.32 -19.53 33.08
N SER A 43 -2.58 -20.80 32.79
CA SER A 43 -1.94 -21.96 33.42
C SER A 43 -0.75 -22.53 32.63
N ALA A 44 -0.36 -21.91 31.51
CA ALA A 44 0.77 -22.38 30.69
C ALA A 44 2.08 -22.22 31.45
N HIS A 45 3.00 -23.16 31.25
CA HIS A 45 4.30 -23.09 31.86
C HIS A 45 5.11 -21.93 31.23
N PRO A 46 5.95 -21.17 31.97
CA PRO A 46 6.74 -20.06 31.40
C PRO A 46 7.73 -20.45 30.27
N LEU A 47 8.02 -21.74 30.10
CA LEU A 47 8.84 -22.29 29.02
C LEU A 47 8.02 -22.80 27.83
N GLU A 48 6.70 -22.85 27.97
CA GLU A 48 5.82 -23.32 26.91
C GLU A 48 5.77 -22.28 25.80
N GLN A 49 6.15 -22.69 24.58
CA GLN A 49 6.11 -21.79 23.45
C GLN A 49 4.65 -21.50 23.06
N PRO A 50 4.30 -20.24 22.81
CA PRO A 50 2.95 -19.89 22.40
C PRO A 50 2.61 -20.53 21.05
N GLU A 51 1.35 -20.92 20.89
CA GLU A 51 0.89 -21.51 19.63
C GLU A 51 0.92 -20.45 18.53
N ARG A 52 1.72 -20.73 17.50
CA ARG A 52 1.97 -19.82 16.37
C ARG A 52 1.56 -20.45 15.07
N ILE A 53 1.02 -19.62 14.17
CA ILE A 53 0.69 -20.02 12.82
C ILE A 53 1.23 -18.99 11.83
N ARG A 54 2.05 -19.46 10.88
CA ARG A 54 2.56 -18.64 9.78
C ARG A 54 1.94 -19.13 8.48
N GLN A 55 1.32 -18.23 7.73
CA GLN A 55 0.64 -18.56 6.48
C GLN A 55 0.81 -17.45 5.46
N ARG A 56 0.64 -17.81 4.18
CA ARG A 56 0.49 -16.81 3.12
C ARG A 56 -0.88 -16.16 3.22
N THR A 57 -0.90 -14.85 3.19
CA THR A 57 -2.08 -13.99 3.33
C THR A 57 -3.19 -14.38 2.34
N HIS A 58 -2.85 -14.66 1.08
CA HIS A 58 -3.82 -15.07 0.06
C HIS A 58 -4.57 -16.38 0.38
N PHE A 59 -3.99 -17.26 1.20
CA PHE A 59 -4.57 -18.55 1.59
C PHE A 59 -5.11 -18.56 3.03
N VAL A 60 -5.38 -17.38 3.60
CA VAL A 60 -5.93 -17.26 4.95
C VAL A 60 -7.24 -18.04 5.11
N ILE A 61 -7.36 -18.76 6.22
CA ILE A 61 -8.59 -19.46 6.60
C ILE A 61 -9.59 -18.51 7.28
N SER A 62 -10.86 -18.89 7.33
CA SER A 62 -11.94 -18.07 7.91
C SER A 62 -11.64 -17.59 9.34
N THR A 63 -10.94 -18.40 10.14
CA THR A 63 -10.57 -18.10 11.54
C THR A 63 -9.80 -16.79 11.71
N TYR A 64 -8.94 -16.42 10.75
CA TYR A 64 -8.06 -15.24 10.84
C TYR A 64 -8.40 -14.16 9.81
N ARG A 65 -9.41 -14.41 8.95
CA ARG A 65 -9.68 -13.59 7.77
C ARG A 65 -10.04 -12.15 8.13
N GLU A 66 -10.85 -11.96 9.16
CA GLU A 66 -11.27 -10.63 9.59
C GLU A 66 -10.15 -9.83 10.25
N GLN A 67 -9.39 -10.46 11.16
CA GLN A 67 -8.21 -9.84 11.77
C GLN A 67 -7.21 -9.39 10.70
N LEU A 68 -6.96 -10.27 9.73
CA LEU A 68 -6.03 -10.01 8.64
C LEU A 68 -6.54 -8.90 7.72
N GLN A 69 -7.85 -8.87 7.42
CA GLN A 69 -8.45 -7.80 6.63
C GLN A 69 -8.29 -6.43 7.32
N ARG A 70 -8.53 -6.32 8.62
CA ARG A 70 -8.36 -5.06 9.37
C ARG A 70 -6.90 -4.63 9.44
N ALA A 71 -5.98 -5.57 9.64
CA ALA A 71 -4.55 -5.30 9.62
C ALA A 71 -4.08 -4.82 8.23
N LEU A 72 -4.61 -5.39 7.15
CA LEU A 72 -4.35 -4.94 5.78
C LEU A 72 -4.99 -3.59 5.48
N ASP A 73 -6.21 -3.33 5.93
CA ASP A 73 -6.88 -2.02 5.78
C ASP A 73 -6.07 -0.92 6.50
N PHE A 74 -5.52 -1.22 7.69
CA PHE A 74 -4.60 -0.34 8.41
C PHE A 74 -3.30 -0.12 7.62
N ARG A 75 -2.61 -1.18 7.21
CA ARG A 75 -1.38 -1.10 6.38
C ARG A 75 -1.60 -0.26 5.13
N ASN A 76 -2.62 -0.61 4.36
CA ASN A 76 -2.92 0.01 3.06
C ASN A 76 -3.35 1.48 3.20
N SER A 77 -3.78 1.91 4.39
CA SER A 77 -4.10 3.32 4.67
C SER A 77 -2.87 4.22 4.71
N PHE A 78 -1.67 3.68 4.95
CA PHE A 78 -0.45 4.47 5.15
C PHE A 78 0.75 3.99 4.31
N ALA A 79 0.64 2.83 3.67
CA ALA A 79 1.62 2.30 2.73
C ALA A 79 1.44 2.93 1.34
N THR A 80 2.55 3.20 0.64
CA THR A 80 2.52 3.73 -0.73
C THR A 80 1.85 2.75 -1.70
N CYS A 81 2.21 1.47 -1.59
CA CYS A 81 1.65 0.40 -2.41
C CYS A 81 0.79 -0.56 -1.56
N PRO A 82 -0.51 -0.71 -1.88
CA PRO A 82 -1.40 -1.56 -1.10
C PRO A 82 -1.18 -3.04 -1.43
N PHE A 83 -1.45 -3.93 -0.48
CA PHE A 83 -1.58 -5.36 -0.75
C PHE A 83 -3.06 -5.71 -0.90
N LEU A 84 -3.49 -6.12 -2.09
CA LEU A 84 -4.90 -6.30 -2.45
C LEU A 84 -5.18 -7.68 -3.04
N SER A 85 -5.22 -8.69 -2.17
CA SER A 85 -5.59 -10.06 -2.59
C SER A 85 -7.08 -10.18 -2.87
N GLU A 86 -7.43 -10.61 -4.07
CA GLU A 86 -8.83 -10.86 -4.47
C GLU A 86 -9.56 -11.87 -3.54
N SER A 87 -8.84 -12.84 -2.96
CA SER A 87 -9.43 -13.83 -2.05
C SER A 87 -9.84 -13.26 -0.70
N ILE A 88 -9.28 -12.12 -0.29
CA ILE A 88 -9.52 -11.51 1.02
C ILE A 88 -10.54 -10.39 0.89
N ILE A 89 -10.49 -9.64 -0.20
CA ILE A 89 -11.43 -8.55 -0.47
C ILE A 89 -12.86 -9.11 -0.53
N PRO A 90 -13.79 -8.57 0.28
CA PRO A 90 -15.20 -8.95 0.23
C PRO A 90 -15.81 -8.68 -1.15
N SER A 91 -16.74 -9.52 -1.59
CA SER A 91 -17.35 -9.42 -2.92
C SER A 91 -18.04 -8.07 -3.16
N GLU A 92 -18.58 -7.46 -2.11
CA GLU A 92 -19.28 -6.16 -2.15
C GLU A 92 -18.33 -5.00 -2.45
N ARG A 93 -17.03 -5.17 -2.14
CA ARG A 93 -15.99 -4.17 -2.41
C ARG A 93 -15.33 -4.36 -3.79
N LYS A 94 -15.66 -5.43 -4.52
CA LYS A 94 -15.08 -5.73 -5.83
C LYS A 94 -15.84 -4.99 -6.94
N LYS A 95 -15.07 -4.41 -7.86
CA LYS A 95 -15.57 -3.80 -9.09
C LYS A 95 -14.97 -4.51 -10.28
N HIS A 96 -15.83 -4.95 -11.19
CA HIS A 96 -15.43 -5.62 -12.43
C HIS A 96 -15.41 -4.59 -13.56
N ILE A 97 -14.22 -4.35 -14.13
CA ILE A 97 -14.01 -3.32 -15.16
C ILE A 97 -13.28 -3.96 -16.36
N PHE A 98 -13.66 -3.57 -17.57
CA PHE A 98 -13.11 -4.14 -18.80
C PHE A 98 -11.82 -3.47 -19.31
N ILE A 99 -11.46 -2.33 -18.71
CA ILE A 99 -10.31 -1.50 -19.08
C ILE A 99 -9.37 -1.44 -17.88
N ASP A 100 -8.07 -1.49 -18.15
CA ASP A 100 -7.06 -1.33 -17.12
C ASP A 100 -6.86 0.16 -16.84
N ILE A 101 -7.12 0.57 -15.59
CA ILE A 101 -6.99 1.94 -15.11
C ILE A 101 -5.65 2.04 -14.39
N SER A 102 -4.68 2.68 -15.04
CA SER A 102 -3.35 2.92 -14.48
C SER A 102 -3.07 4.39 -14.16
N GLU A 103 -3.89 5.29 -14.71
CA GLU A 103 -3.72 6.73 -14.61
C GLU A 103 -5.08 7.40 -14.48
N VAL A 104 -5.12 8.55 -13.81
CA VAL A 104 -6.31 9.40 -13.67
C VAL A 104 -5.97 10.82 -14.04
N ARG A 105 -6.96 11.53 -14.58
CA ARG A 105 -6.84 12.96 -14.92
C ARG A 105 -7.61 13.81 -13.94
N TRP A 106 -6.98 14.87 -13.47
CA TRP A 106 -7.53 15.85 -12.55
C TRP A 106 -8.05 17.08 -13.31
N PRO A 107 -9.00 17.83 -12.73
CA PRO A 107 -9.46 19.08 -13.33
C PRO A 107 -8.31 20.10 -13.43
N SER A 108 -8.42 21.03 -14.37
CA SER A 108 -7.55 22.20 -14.41
C SER A 108 -7.95 23.20 -13.31
N LEU A 109 -7.07 24.16 -13.04
CA LEU A 109 -7.29 25.18 -12.00
C LEU A 109 -8.56 26.02 -12.24
N ASP A 110 -8.96 26.19 -13.50
CA ASP A 110 -10.11 27.00 -13.90
C ASP A 110 -11.45 26.25 -13.82
N MET A 111 -11.43 24.94 -13.57
CA MET A 111 -12.61 24.07 -13.58
C MET A 111 -13.14 23.79 -12.17
N ASP A 112 -13.80 24.78 -11.57
CA ASP A 112 -14.40 24.68 -10.23
C ASP A 112 -15.53 23.62 -10.12
N ASP A 113 -16.16 23.21 -11.24
CA ASP A 113 -17.35 22.33 -11.26
C ASP A 113 -17.14 20.93 -10.62
N ARG A 114 -15.89 20.47 -10.50
CA ARG A 114 -15.54 19.16 -9.92
C ARG A 114 -14.97 19.27 -8.50
N MET A 115 -14.94 20.47 -7.93
CA MET A 115 -14.50 20.77 -6.58
C MET A 115 -15.72 21.05 -5.71
N ILE A 116 -15.91 20.26 -4.66
CA ILE A 116 -17.07 20.37 -3.79
C ILE A 116 -16.58 20.67 -2.39
N CYS A 117 -17.04 21.78 -1.81
CA CYS A 117 -16.92 22.03 -0.38
C CYS A 117 -18.08 21.34 0.33
N MET A 118 -17.78 20.39 1.20
CA MET A 118 -18.76 19.72 2.05
C MET A 118 -19.17 20.63 3.22
N GLN A 119 -20.34 20.36 3.83
CA GLN A 119 -20.86 21.15 4.97
C GLN A 119 -19.89 21.22 6.16
N ASN A 120 -19.03 20.22 6.34
CA ASN A 120 -18.00 20.16 7.37
C ASN A 120 -16.70 20.92 7.00
N GLY A 121 -16.70 21.69 5.91
CA GLY A 121 -15.53 22.41 5.41
C GLY A 121 -14.48 21.53 4.72
N THR A 122 -14.78 20.26 4.47
CA THR A 122 -13.89 19.38 3.70
C THR A 122 -14.01 19.69 2.22
N VAL A 123 -12.89 20.00 1.57
CA VAL A 123 -12.81 20.14 0.11
C VAL A 123 -12.61 18.77 -0.52
N LYS A 124 -13.47 18.41 -1.47
CA LYS A 124 -13.35 17.19 -2.26
C LYS A 124 -13.08 17.53 -3.71
N ILE A 125 -12.01 16.96 -4.26
CA ILE A 125 -11.66 17.05 -5.69
C ILE A 125 -11.78 15.65 -6.30
N SER A 126 -12.53 15.52 -7.38
CA SER A 126 -12.69 14.24 -8.09
C SER A 126 -11.95 14.26 -9.42
N SER A 127 -11.37 13.13 -9.81
CA SER A 127 -10.80 12.96 -11.14
C SER A 127 -11.89 13.04 -12.21
N LEU A 128 -11.52 13.46 -13.42
CA LEU A 128 -12.43 13.64 -14.56
C LEU A 128 -13.12 12.34 -14.97
N ASP A 129 -12.44 11.22 -14.78
CA ASP A 129 -12.90 9.86 -15.05
C ASP A 129 -13.58 9.18 -13.86
N GLY A 130 -13.60 9.81 -12.68
CA GLY A 130 -14.28 9.32 -11.48
C GLY A 130 -13.61 8.10 -10.81
N HIS A 131 -12.37 7.77 -11.18
CA HIS A 131 -11.61 6.65 -10.61
C HIS A 131 -10.75 7.04 -9.40
N ALA A 132 -10.63 8.34 -9.10
CA ALA A 132 -9.98 8.83 -7.89
C ALA A 132 -10.64 10.11 -7.37
N TYR A 133 -10.48 10.37 -6.07
CA TYR A 133 -10.80 11.66 -5.47
C TYR A 133 -9.93 11.92 -4.23
N LEU A 134 -9.65 13.18 -3.98
CA LEU A 134 -8.91 13.67 -2.82
C LEU A 134 -9.88 14.45 -1.92
N CYS A 135 -9.79 14.23 -0.61
CA CYS A 135 -10.50 14.99 0.40
C CYS A 135 -9.49 15.69 1.32
N LEU A 136 -9.61 17.01 1.42
CA LEU A 136 -8.81 17.88 2.29
C LEU A 136 -9.73 18.49 3.37
N PRO A 137 -9.61 18.07 4.63
CA PRO A 137 -10.30 18.68 5.76
C PRO A 137 -9.89 20.14 5.99
N LYS A 138 -10.74 20.89 6.71
CA LYS A 138 -10.51 22.29 7.08
C LYS A 138 -9.20 22.53 7.85
N SER A 139 -8.70 21.53 8.59
CA SER A 139 -7.45 21.64 9.34
C SER A 139 -6.20 21.63 8.46
N GLN A 140 -6.27 21.11 7.22
CA GLN A 140 -5.19 21.09 6.23
C GLN A 140 -3.86 20.43 6.70
N HIS A 141 -3.88 19.62 7.76
CA HIS A 141 -2.70 18.90 8.24
C HIS A 141 -2.55 17.52 7.58
N GLU A 142 -3.66 16.83 7.40
CA GLU A 142 -3.72 15.58 6.65
C GLU A 142 -4.77 15.65 5.55
N PHE A 143 -4.60 14.84 4.54
CA PHE A 143 -5.59 14.63 3.49
C PHE A 143 -5.78 13.13 3.25
N THR A 144 -6.93 12.78 2.69
CA THR A 144 -7.23 11.40 2.32
C THR A 144 -7.45 11.29 0.83
N VAL A 145 -6.83 10.29 0.22
CA VAL A 145 -7.05 9.98 -1.19
C VAL A 145 -7.80 8.66 -1.28
N HIS A 146 -8.80 8.64 -2.13
CA HIS A 146 -9.52 7.45 -2.51
C HIS A 146 -9.29 7.20 -3.99
N PHE A 147 -8.83 6.01 -4.34
CA PHE A 147 -8.59 5.65 -5.73
C PHE A 147 -8.93 4.20 -5.99
N LEU A 148 -9.22 3.90 -7.23
CA LEU A 148 -9.51 2.55 -7.68
C LEU A 148 -8.21 1.81 -7.99
N CYS A 149 -7.94 0.71 -7.28
CA CYS A 149 -6.72 -0.07 -7.46
C CYS A 149 -7.05 -1.48 -7.92
N LYS A 150 -6.29 -1.97 -8.91
CA LYS A 150 -6.42 -3.32 -9.44
C LYS A 150 -5.98 -4.33 -8.39
N THR A 151 -6.79 -5.36 -8.16
CA THR A 151 -6.42 -6.42 -7.22
C THR A 151 -5.30 -7.29 -7.78
N SER A 152 -4.45 -7.78 -6.89
CA SER A 152 -3.39 -8.72 -7.24
C SER A 152 -4.02 -10.07 -7.55
N GLN A 153 -3.91 -10.49 -8.82
CA GLN A 153 -4.42 -11.77 -9.31
C GLN A 153 -3.27 -12.74 -9.54
N LYS A 154 -3.57 -14.04 -9.49
CA LYS A 154 -2.62 -15.04 -9.99
C LYS A 154 -2.47 -14.79 -11.50
N PRO A 155 -1.25 -14.86 -12.05
CA PRO A 155 -1.12 -14.86 -13.50
C PRO A 155 -1.93 -16.03 -14.05
N ASP A 156 -2.95 -15.74 -14.85
CA ASP A 156 -3.70 -16.78 -15.54
C ASP A 156 -2.71 -17.61 -16.37
N SER A 157 -2.83 -18.93 -16.29
CA SER A 157 -2.04 -19.87 -17.08
C SER A 157 -2.26 -19.71 -18.60
N SER A 158 -3.17 -18.83 -19.03
CA SER A 158 -3.38 -18.43 -20.43
C SER A 158 -2.40 -17.37 -20.94
N ARG A 159 -1.56 -16.76 -20.07
CA ARG A 159 -0.61 -15.69 -20.46
C ARG A 159 0.64 -16.17 -21.21
N VAL A 160 0.63 -17.39 -21.74
CA VAL A 160 1.68 -17.95 -22.61
C VAL A 160 1.15 -18.00 -24.04
N LEU A 161 0.91 -16.83 -24.67
CA LEU A 161 0.72 -16.67 -26.12
C LEU A 161 0.57 -15.18 -26.49
N SER A 162 1.60 -14.36 -26.21
CA SER A 162 1.84 -13.11 -26.97
C SER A 162 3.20 -12.47 -26.65
N GLU A 163 4.27 -13.26 -26.64
CA GLU A 163 5.63 -12.71 -26.81
C GLU A 163 6.26 -13.35 -28.04
N LYS A 164 5.67 -13.06 -29.20
CA LYS A 164 6.35 -13.26 -30.48
C LYS A 164 5.85 -12.20 -31.44
N ASN A 165 6.54 -11.06 -31.44
CA ASN A 165 6.91 -10.26 -32.61
C ASN A 165 7.26 -8.85 -32.15
N ASN A 166 8.54 -8.65 -31.84
CA ASN A 166 9.23 -7.38 -32.11
C ASN A 166 10.67 -7.74 -32.52
N HIS A 167 10.81 -8.19 -33.77
CA HIS A 167 12.10 -8.12 -34.45
C HIS A 167 12.41 -6.65 -34.71
N ALA A 168 13.09 -6.00 -33.77
CA ALA A 168 13.80 -4.76 -34.05
C ALA A 168 15.14 -5.10 -34.70
N LYS A 169 15.42 -4.44 -35.82
CA LYS A 169 16.59 -4.62 -36.68
C LYS A 169 17.90 -4.48 -35.88
N LYS A 170 18.80 -5.45 -36.10
CA LYS A 170 20.22 -5.32 -35.76
C LYS A 170 20.83 -4.25 -36.65
N ASP A 171 21.41 -3.22 -36.05
CA ASP A 171 22.58 -2.56 -36.61
C ASP A 171 23.76 -2.70 -35.65
N LYS A 172 24.87 -3.14 -36.24
CA LYS A 172 26.16 -3.35 -35.59
C LYS A 172 26.86 -2.00 -35.47
N LEU A 173 27.37 -1.68 -34.28
CA LEU A 173 28.62 -0.94 -34.16
C LEU A 173 29.42 -1.49 -32.97
N ILE A 174 30.71 -1.56 -33.20
CA ILE A 174 31.76 -2.31 -32.53
C ILE A 174 32.55 -1.35 -31.59
N GLU A 175 33.24 -1.94 -30.60
CA GLU A 175 34.35 -1.37 -29.78
C GLU A 175 33.98 -0.39 -28.64
N LYS A 176 34.59 -0.38 -27.45
CA LYS A 176 35.72 -1.11 -26.82
C LYS A 176 35.78 -0.66 -25.33
N THR A 177 36.32 -1.53 -24.46
CA THR A 177 37.03 -1.20 -23.18
C THR A 177 36.15 -0.71 -22.01
N GLY A 178 36.28 -1.17 -20.76
CA GLY A 178 37.18 -2.15 -20.15
C GLY A 178 37.15 -2.06 -18.62
N LYS A 179 37.77 -3.08 -18.02
CA LYS A 179 38.30 -3.20 -16.64
C LYS A 179 37.38 -3.69 -15.50
N ILE A 180 37.78 -4.90 -15.11
CA ILE A 180 37.61 -5.71 -13.89
C ILE A 180 38.37 -5.07 -12.71
N TYR A 181 38.06 -5.47 -11.46
CA TYR A 181 38.94 -5.98 -10.37
C TYR A 181 38.30 -5.73 -8.99
N THR A 182 37.72 -6.75 -8.33
CA THR A 182 38.29 -7.77 -7.38
C THR A 182 38.46 -7.28 -5.94
N ASN A 183 37.97 -8.08 -4.97
CA ASN A 183 38.82 -8.82 -4.02
C ASN A 183 37.94 -9.78 -3.17
N GLU A 184 38.17 -11.09 -3.27
CA GLU A 184 39.10 -11.93 -2.47
C GLU A 184 38.47 -12.45 -1.16
N SER A 185 38.13 -13.73 -1.15
CA SER A 185 38.16 -14.57 0.05
C SER A 185 38.99 -15.81 -0.24
N LEU A 186 39.98 -16.02 0.61
CA LEU A 186 41.00 -17.07 0.59
C LEU A 186 40.46 -18.50 0.66
N SER A 187 41.17 -19.40 -0.05
CA SER A 187 41.72 -20.70 0.39
C SER A 187 41.01 -21.42 1.55
N GLY A 188 40.59 -22.68 1.48
CA GLY A 188 40.93 -23.78 0.59
C GLY A 188 40.90 -25.07 1.42
N GLN A 189 40.17 -26.10 0.98
CA GLN A 189 40.53 -27.50 1.19
C GLN A 189 39.69 -28.40 0.28
N ARG A 190 40.36 -29.40 -0.28
CA ARG A 190 39.98 -30.21 -1.44
C ARG A 190 39.73 -31.63 -0.97
N LEU A 191 38.57 -32.23 -1.26
CA LEU A 191 38.51 -33.69 -1.37
C LEU A 191 37.43 -34.20 -2.35
N LYS A 192 37.95 -34.65 -3.49
CA LYS A 192 37.61 -35.82 -4.34
C LYS A 192 36.18 -36.04 -4.87
N LYS A 193 36.15 -36.09 -6.21
CA LYS A 193 35.14 -36.49 -7.21
C LYS A 193 34.43 -37.82 -6.95
N LYS A 194 33.19 -37.93 -7.45
CA LYS A 194 32.81 -38.96 -8.44
C LYS A 194 31.69 -38.46 -9.35
N ASP A 195 31.90 -38.64 -10.65
CA ASP A 195 31.09 -38.19 -11.77
C ASP A 195 29.78 -38.99 -11.93
N ASN A 196 28.75 -38.36 -12.50
CA ASN A 196 27.83 -39.01 -13.43
C ASN A 196 27.26 -37.98 -14.41
N ALA A 197 27.59 -38.17 -15.68
CA ALA A 197 27.34 -37.26 -16.77
C ALA A 197 25.88 -37.31 -17.27
N LEU A 198 25.30 -36.14 -17.48
CA LEU A 198 24.15 -35.92 -18.34
C LEU A 198 24.64 -35.76 -19.78
N HIS A 199 24.09 -36.52 -20.72
CA HIS A 199 24.18 -36.18 -22.13
C HIS A 199 22.82 -36.39 -22.81
N CYS A 200 22.11 -35.29 -23.04
CA CYS A 200 20.96 -35.24 -23.92
C CYS A 200 21.46 -35.08 -25.36
N GLN A 201 21.18 -36.05 -26.22
CA GLN A 201 21.31 -35.90 -27.67
C GLN A 201 19.94 -35.79 -28.32
N ILE A 202 19.87 -34.76 -29.17
CA ILE A 202 18.80 -34.37 -30.08
C ILE A 202 18.73 -35.36 -31.24
N MET A 203 17.53 -35.82 -31.61
CA MET A 203 17.22 -36.28 -32.97
C MET A 203 15.80 -35.85 -33.36
N LYS A 204 15.70 -35.22 -34.53
CA LYS A 204 14.46 -34.82 -35.21
C LYS A 204 14.07 -35.88 -36.25
N SER A 205 12.78 -36.13 -36.44
CA SER A 205 12.16 -36.48 -37.74
C SER A 205 10.63 -36.46 -37.61
N LYS A 206 9.94 -35.59 -38.37
CA LYS A 206 9.19 -35.82 -39.64
C LYS A 206 7.72 -36.21 -39.43
N GLU A 207 6.82 -35.34 -39.90
CA GLU A 207 5.40 -35.62 -40.17
C GLU A 207 5.22 -36.70 -41.25
N PRO A 208 4.04 -37.35 -41.25
CA PRO A 208 3.27 -37.40 -42.49
C PRO A 208 1.74 -37.29 -42.33
N LEU A 209 1.17 -36.47 -43.23
CA LEU A 209 0.06 -36.75 -44.16
C LEU A 209 -1.38 -37.03 -43.67
N GLU A 210 -2.28 -36.24 -44.27
CA GLU A 210 -3.74 -36.27 -44.33
C GLU A 210 -4.40 -37.61 -44.70
N LYS A 211 -5.64 -37.84 -44.20
CA LYS A 211 -6.76 -38.37 -45.00
C LYS A 211 -8.15 -38.27 -44.32
N LYS A 212 -9.01 -37.47 -44.95
CA LYS A 212 -10.41 -37.68 -45.38
C LYS A 212 -11.56 -37.97 -44.39
N SER A 213 -12.40 -36.94 -44.24
CA SER A 213 -13.86 -36.87 -44.47
C SER A 213 -14.76 -38.10 -44.30
N CYS A 214 -15.82 -37.94 -43.51
CA CYS A 214 -17.18 -38.34 -43.87
C CYS A 214 -18.18 -37.27 -43.39
N VAL A 215 -19.04 -36.85 -44.33
CA VAL A 215 -20.20 -35.96 -44.16
C VAL A 215 -21.40 -36.79 -43.70
N ASN A 216 -22.26 -36.23 -42.83
CA ASN A 216 -23.73 -36.28 -42.97
C ASN A 216 -24.43 -35.29 -42.01
N ARG A 217 -24.74 -34.11 -42.58
CA ARG A 217 -26.00 -33.33 -42.55
C ARG A 217 -26.97 -33.50 -41.36
N SER A 218 -27.19 -32.41 -40.62
CA SER A 218 -28.49 -31.70 -40.61
C SER A 218 -28.39 -30.30 -39.99
N GLU A 219 -29.13 -29.41 -40.62
CA GLU A 219 -29.24 -27.96 -40.45
C GLU A 219 -29.56 -27.46 -39.03
N GLY A 220 -29.04 -26.29 -38.67
CA GLY A 220 -29.70 -25.44 -37.67
C GLY A 220 -28.80 -24.51 -36.87
N ARG A 221 -28.83 -23.23 -37.25
CA ARG A 221 -28.42 -22.04 -36.50
C ARG A 221 -26.93 -21.68 -36.52
N GLU A 222 -26.67 -20.50 -37.08
CA GLU A 222 -25.41 -19.76 -37.05
C GLU A 222 -24.83 -19.73 -35.63
N ALA A 223 -23.77 -20.50 -35.41
CA ALA A 223 -22.87 -20.27 -34.30
C ALA A 223 -22.09 -19.00 -34.62
N LEU A 224 -22.64 -17.86 -34.20
CA LEU A 224 -21.90 -16.63 -34.05
C LEU A 224 -20.59 -16.95 -33.33
N HIS A 225 -19.49 -16.63 -34.00
CA HIS A 225 -18.13 -16.69 -33.50
C HIS A 225 -18.09 -16.32 -32.01
N SER A 226 -17.52 -17.22 -31.21
CA SER A 226 -17.15 -17.00 -29.82
C SER A 226 -16.21 -15.78 -29.75
N LEU A 227 -16.80 -14.60 -29.59
CA LEU A 227 -16.09 -13.35 -29.37
C LEU A 227 -15.30 -13.50 -28.06
N GLY A 228 -13.98 -13.34 -28.18
CA GLY A 228 -12.98 -13.73 -27.20
C GLY A 228 -13.27 -13.31 -25.76
N THR A 229 -12.77 -14.12 -24.84
CA THR A 229 -12.76 -13.94 -23.39
C THR A 229 -12.52 -12.46 -23.03
N LYS A 230 -13.59 -11.75 -22.65
CA LYS A 230 -13.49 -10.36 -22.20
C LYS A 230 -12.72 -10.36 -20.89
N HIS A 231 -11.45 -9.97 -20.95
CA HIS A 231 -10.60 -9.86 -19.76
C HIS A 231 -11.25 -8.82 -18.85
N THR A 232 -11.80 -9.30 -17.73
CA THR A 232 -12.45 -8.46 -16.74
C THR A 232 -11.47 -8.30 -15.60
N TYR A 233 -11.03 -7.07 -15.38
CA TYR A 233 -10.15 -6.73 -14.27
C TYR A 233 -10.96 -6.52 -13.01
N VAL A 234 -10.47 -7.06 -11.89
CA VAL A 234 -11.06 -6.84 -10.57
C VAL A 234 -10.35 -5.68 -9.89
N TYR A 235 -11.14 -4.73 -9.43
CA TYR A 235 -10.71 -3.50 -8.79
C TYR A 235 -11.38 -3.33 -7.43
N THR A 236 -10.77 -2.54 -6.56
CA THR A 236 -11.39 -2.11 -5.30
C THR A 236 -10.99 -0.69 -4.95
N TRP A 237 -11.80 -0.02 -4.15
CA TRP A 237 -11.46 1.31 -3.63
C TRP A 237 -10.45 1.18 -2.50
N VAL A 238 -9.34 1.90 -2.62
CA VAL A 238 -8.33 2.06 -1.57
C VAL A 238 -8.46 3.46 -1.00
N LYS A 239 -8.41 3.56 0.34
CA LYS A 239 -8.30 4.83 1.05
C LYS A 239 -6.88 4.93 1.62
N GLN A 240 -6.14 5.95 1.23
CA GLN A 240 -4.85 6.31 1.84
C GLN A 240 -4.97 7.63 2.60
N ARG A 241 -4.15 7.79 3.63
CA ARG A 241 -4.04 9.01 4.45
C ARG A 241 -2.60 9.49 4.43
N TRP A 242 -2.42 10.77 4.18
CA TRP A 242 -1.11 11.39 4.04
C TRP A 242 -1.07 12.71 4.81
N CYS A 243 0.10 13.02 5.37
CA CYS A 243 0.38 14.37 5.85
C CYS A 243 0.61 15.30 4.65
N VAL A 244 0.09 16.51 4.70
CA VAL A 244 0.28 17.53 3.64
C VAL A 244 1.77 17.82 3.42
N ALA A 245 2.58 17.84 4.50
CA ALA A 245 4.02 18.08 4.42
C ALA A 245 4.83 16.92 3.81
N SER A 246 4.26 15.71 3.73
CA SER A 246 4.90 14.51 3.17
C SER A 246 4.05 13.88 2.08
N CYS A 247 3.46 14.71 1.22
CA CYS A 247 2.64 14.28 0.10
C CYS A 247 3.47 13.48 -0.94
N PRO A 248 3.02 12.28 -1.35
CA PRO A 248 3.58 11.56 -2.49
C PRO A 248 3.46 12.35 -3.79
N ASP A 249 4.37 12.10 -4.73
CA ASP A 249 4.45 12.83 -6.01
C ASP A 249 3.16 12.71 -6.82
N GLU A 250 2.52 11.54 -6.80
CA GLU A 250 1.29 11.26 -7.52
C GLU A 250 0.12 12.13 -7.05
N TRP A 251 0.16 12.63 -5.81
CA TRP A 251 -0.93 13.40 -5.21
C TRP A 251 -0.63 14.89 -5.06
N LYS A 252 0.56 15.36 -5.46
CA LYS A 252 0.96 16.78 -5.35
C LYS A 252 0.03 17.71 -6.11
N TYR A 253 -0.29 17.38 -7.37
CA TYR A 253 -1.19 18.19 -8.20
C TYR A 253 -2.63 18.28 -7.65
N PRO A 254 -3.34 17.16 -7.35
CA PRO A 254 -4.68 17.28 -6.77
C PRO A 254 -4.68 17.93 -5.38
N LEU A 255 -3.61 17.82 -4.60
CA LEU A 255 -3.48 18.52 -3.33
C LEU A 255 -3.35 20.03 -3.51
N SER A 256 -2.55 20.49 -4.48
CA SER A 256 -2.40 21.93 -4.75
C SER A 256 -3.73 22.55 -5.21
N LEU A 257 -4.51 21.84 -6.03
CA LEU A 257 -5.87 22.24 -6.38
C LEU A 257 -6.76 22.39 -5.15
N ALA A 258 -6.70 21.44 -4.20
CA ALA A 258 -7.54 21.47 -3.00
C ALA A 258 -7.18 22.63 -2.08
N LEU A 259 -5.89 22.91 -1.92
CA LEU A 259 -5.39 24.05 -1.14
C LEU A 259 -5.80 25.38 -1.78
N HIS A 260 -5.67 25.50 -3.11
CA HIS A 260 -6.07 26.70 -3.85
C HIS A 260 -7.58 26.94 -3.76
N PHE A 261 -8.39 25.90 -3.92
CA PHE A 261 -9.84 26.03 -3.79
C PHE A 261 -10.26 26.41 -2.36
N HIS A 262 -9.60 25.84 -1.35
CA HIS A 262 -9.83 26.21 0.04
C HIS A 262 -9.49 27.68 0.31
N SER A 263 -8.36 28.19 -0.21
CA SER A 263 -7.98 29.60 -0.03
C SER A 263 -8.92 30.57 -0.76
N LYS A 264 -9.41 30.18 -1.95
CA LYS A 264 -10.43 30.93 -2.68
C LYS A 264 -11.72 31.06 -1.87
N ILE A 265 -12.20 29.95 -1.27
CA ILE A 265 -13.41 29.97 -0.43
C ILE A 265 -13.22 30.84 0.81
N SER A 266 -12.07 30.74 1.50
CA SER A 266 -11.83 31.56 2.69
C SER A 266 -11.81 33.05 2.37
N ASN A 267 -11.22 33.44 1.24
CA ASN A 267 -11.17 34.83 0.79
C ASN A 267 -12.55 35.38 0.42
N VAL A 268 -13.38 34.57 -0.26
CA VAL A 268 -14.75 34.97 -0.65
C VAL A 268 -15.68 35.07 0.56
N SER A 269 -15.47 34.24 1.58
CA SER A 269 -16.33 34.22 2.78
C SER A 269 -16.10 35.41 3.72
N GLY A 270 -15.11 36.27 3.49
CA GLY A 270 -14.85 37.46 4.32
C GLY A 270 -14.53 37.14 5.79
N ILE A 271 -14.22 35.89 6.12
CA ILE A 271 -13.86 35.50 7.48
C ILE A 271 -12.40 35.93 7.69
N ASP A 272 -12.24 37.15 8.20
CA ASP A 272 -10.98 37.65 8.76
C ASP A 272 -10.69 36.87 10.05
N VAL A 273 -10.26 35.62 9.89
CA VAL A 273 -9.64 34.92 11.00
C VAL A 273 -8.28 35.59 11.16
N ASN A 274 -8.15 36.40 12.21
CA ASN A 274 -6.86 36.72 12.84
C ASN A 274 -6.21 35.41 13.31
N ILE A 275 -5.80 34.57 12.36
CA ILE A 275 -4.85 33.52 12.61
C ILE A 275 -3.56 34.30 12.73
N THR A 276 -3.00 34.32 13.94
CA THR A 276 -1.55 34.32 14.11
C THR A 276 -1.03 33.08 13.38
N GLN A 277 -1.07 33.13 12.05
CA GLN A 277 -0.82 32.02 11.16
C GLN A 277 0.68 31.93 11.22
N SER A 278 1.12 30.99 12.04
CA SER A 278 2.40 30.35 11.91
C SER A 278 2.72 30.31 10.42
N ARG A 279 3.68 31.15 10.07
CA ARG A 279 4.29 31.38 8.77
C ARG A 279 5.07 30.11 8.38
N ILE A 280 4.41 28.95 8.51
CA ILE A 280 4.94 27.65 8.23
C ILE A 280 4.61 27.40 6.76
N LEU A 281 5.51 27.95 5.94
CA LEU A 281 5.95 27.36 4.69
C LEU A 281 4.89 27.29 3.58
N THR A 282 4.41 28.46 3.16
CA THR A 282 4.34 28.78 1.72
C THR A 282 5.76 29.07 1.18
N SER A 283 6.70 28.17 1.44
CA SER A 283 8.05 28.21 0.90
C SER A 283 8.22 26.96 0.05
N ASP A 284 8.25 27.16 -1.26
CA ASP A 284 8.51 26.17 -2.32
C ASP A 284 7.43 25.13 -2.66
N VAL A 285 6.14 25.47 -2.53
CA VAL A 285 5.22 25.03 -3.61
C VAL A 285 5.43 26.01 -4.75
N SER A 286 6.55 25.82 -5.46
CA SER A 286 6.70 26.33 -6.81
C SER A 286 5.38 26.08 -7.54
N GLU A 287 4.93 27.03 -8.35
CA GLU A 287 3.94 26.77 -9.40
C GLU A 287 4.54 25.81 -10.44
N GLU A 288 5.00 24.64 -9.99
CA GLU A 288 5.10 23.48 -10.84
C GLU A 288 3.68 23.28 -11.35
N ARG A 289 3.51 23.59 -12.64
CA ARG A 289 2.45 23.04 -13.48
C ARG A 289 2.53 21.52 -13.33
N GLY A 290 1.99 21.01 -12.22
CA GLY A 290 1.98 19.61 -11.89
C GLY A 290 1.28 18.90 -13.03
N LYS A 291 1.70 17.67 -13.32
CA LYS A 291 1.02 16.89 -14.35
C LYS A 291 -0.43 16.71 -13.88
N GLU A 292 -1.38 17.14 -14.71
CA GLU A 292 -2.81 16.90 -14.51
C GLU A 292 -3.15 15.39 -14.48
N VAL A 293 -2.17 14.54 -14.82
CA VAL A 293 -2.25 13.10 -14.79
C VAL A 293 -1.48 12.55 -13.59
N SER A 294 -2.16 11.76 -12.77
CA SER A 294 -1.54 10.96 -11.71
C SER A 294 -1.52 9.49 -12.10
N VAL A 295 -0.36 8.84 -11.93
CA VAL A 295 -0.25 7.39 -12.03
C VAL A 295 -0.81 6.79 -10.73
N LEU A 296 -1.72 5.82 -10.83
CA LEU A 296 -2.31 5.19 -9.66
C LEU A 296 -1.35 4.17 -9.04
N PRO A 297 -1.25 4.11 -7.70
CA PRO A 297 -0.49 3.09 -7.01
C PRO A 297 -0.92 1.68 -7.40
N ARG A 298 0.05 0.82 -7.71
CA ARG A 298 -0.19 -0.57 -8.06
C ARG A 298 -0.19 -1.45 -6.81
N ALA A 299 -1.07 -2.44 -6.80
CA ALA A 299 -1.08 -3.43 -5.73
C ALA A 299 0.19 -4.30 -5.77
N LEU A 300 0.67 -4.67 -4.58
CA LEU A 300 1.82 -5.56 -4.40
C LEU A 300 1.51 -6.98 -4.90
N LEU A 301 2.56 -7.71 -5.28
CA LEU A 301 2.42 -9.08 -5.77
C LEU A 301 1.84 -10.02 -4.71
N LEU A 302 1.05 -11.01 -5.14
CA LEU A 302 0.49 -12.04 -4.24
C LEU A 302 1.56 -12.91 -3.58
N SER A 303 2.72 -13.05 -4.23
CA SER A 303 3.86 -13.84 -3.75
C SER A 303 5.07 -12.93 -3.60
N CYS A 304 5.69 -12.96 -2.43
CA CYS A 304 6.98 -12.31 -2.22
C CYS A 304 8.09 -13.10 -2.94
N PRO A 305 9.02 -12.44 -3.66
CA PRO A 305 10.18 -13.10 -4.26
C PRO A 305 11.23 -13.51 -3.22
N VAL A 306 11.24 -12.87 -2.04
CA VAL A 306 12.26 -13.05 -1.00
C VAL A 306 11.64 -13.28 0.40
N PRO A 307 10.75 -14.27 0.58
CA PRO A 307 10.04 -14.48 1.85
C PRO A 307 10.95 -14.89 3.02
N HIS A 308 12.18 -15.34 2.71
CA HIS A 308 13.21 -15.67 3.69
C HIS A 308 13.84 -14.43 4.34
N LEU A 309 13.66 -13.23 3.75
CA LEU A 309 14.13 -11.96 4.34
C LEU A 309 13.08 -11.33 5.26
N HIS A 310 11.86 -11.89 5.33
CA HIS A 310 10.86 -11.42 6.28
C HIS A 310 11.35 -11.69 7.71
N ARG A 311 11.46 -10.61 8.48
CA ARG A 311 11.77 -10.67 9.92
C ARG A 311 10.47 -10.89 10.67
N TRP A 312 10.50 -11.78 11.64
CA TRP A 312 9.39 -12.08 12.52
C TRP A 312 9.90 -11.94 13.95
N ASN A 313 9.22 -11.13 14.74
CA ASN A 313 9.58 -10.96 16.14
C ASN A 313 8.93 -12.09 16.92
N PHE A 314 9.67 -13.17 17.07
CA PHE A 314 9.34 -14.26 17.97
C PHE A 314 9.62 -13.77 19.40
N CYS A 315 8.61 -13.69 20.25
CA CYS A 315 8.85 -13.58 21.69
C CYS A 315 9.39 -14.94 22.17
N ASP A 316 10.67 -15.21 21.93
CA ASP A 316 11.35 -16.45 22.36
C ASP A 316 12.34 -16.21 23.52
N SER A 317 12.43 -15.00 24.05
CA SER A 317 13.34 -14.72 25.16
C SER A 317 12.62 -14.75 26.51
N LEU A 318 13.01 -15.77 27.29
CA LEU A 318 12.92 -15.92 28.74
C LEU A 318 13.42 -14.70 29.53
N SER A 319 12.78 -13.56 29.39
CA SER A 319 12.98 -12.42 30.26
C SER A 319 11.63 -11.79 30.55
N GLN A 320 10.93 -12.37 31.52
CA GLN A 320 10.33 -11.49 32.52
C GLN A 320 11.50 -10.83 33.25
N ARG A 321 11.99 -9.70 32.72
CA ARG A 321 12.64 -8.73 33.59
C ARG A 321 11.55 -7.79 34.08
N PRO A 322 11.59 -7.43 35.37
CA PRO A 322 10.52 -6.66 35.99
C PRO A 322 10.34 -5.37 35.21
N SER A 323 9.07 -5.04 35.04
CA SER A 323 8.53 -3.72 34.69
C SER A 323 9.44 -2.60 35.21
N ASP A 324 10.17 -1.99 34.28
CA ASP A 324 10.74 -0.64 34.26
C ASP A 324 12.03 -0.74 33.43
N GLU A 325 12.02 -0.12 32.24
CA GLU A 325 13.17 -0.03 31.30
C GLU A 325 13.45 -1.22 30.36
N GLU A 326 12.43 -1.86 29.77
CA GLU A 326 12.65 -2.64 28.53
C GLU A 326 12.54 -1.72 27.31
N GLU A 327 13.69 -1.22 26.86
CA GLU A 327 13.85 -0.62 25.54
C GLU A 327 13.55 -1.70 24.49
N TYR A 328 12.29 -1.78 24.05
CA TYR A 328 11.89 -2.62 22.92
C TYR A 328 12.68 -2.16 21.68
N SER A 329 13.87 -2.73 21.47
CA SER A 329 14.70 -2.42 20.32
C SER A 329 14.08 -3.06 19.08
N TYR A 330 13.02 -2.45 18.55
CA TYR A 330 12.60 -2.72 17.19
C TYR A 330 13.69 -2.13 16.29
N PRO A 331 14.37 -2.94 15.46
CA PRO A 331 15.38 -2.41 14.56
C PRO A 331 14.78 -1.47 13.51
N GLU A 332 13.47 -1.59 13.27
CA GLU A 332 12.74 -0.79 12.30
C GLU A 332 12.06 0.39 12.98
N LEU A 333 12.19 1.57 12.37
CA LEU A 333 11.56 2.79 12.86
C LEU A 333 10.04 2.68 12.74
N VAL A 334 9.35 3.14 13.78
CA VAL A 334 7.88 3.16 13.81
C VAL A 334 7.37 4.28 12.91
N LYS A 335 6.46 3.98 11.99
CA LYS A 335 5.85 4.94 11.06
C LYS A 335 4.49 5.42 11.56
N VAL A 336 3.61 4.50 11.99
CA VAL A 336 2.29 4.82 12.56
C VAL A 336 1.97 3.91 13.72
N VAL A 337 1.43 4.46 14.81
CA VAL A 337 0.80 3.71 15.90
C VAL A 337 -0.67 4.10 15.96
N TRP A 338 -1.55 3.12 16.02
CA TRP A 338 -2.93 3.31 16.44
C TRP A 338 -3.11 2.65 17.81
N TYR A 339 -3.61 3.40 18.78
CA TYR A 339 -3.85 2.89 20.13
C TYR A 339 -5.17 3.44 20.67
N LYS A 340 -6.13 2.54 20.94
CA LYS A 340 -7.45 2.88 21.52
C LYS A 340 -8.14 4.09 20.87
N GLY A 341 -8.09 4.17 19.54
CA GLY A 341 -8.73 5.24 18.76
C GLY A 341 -7.82 6.42 18.41
N ILE A 342 -6.68 6.59 19.07
CA ILE A 342 -5.72 7.67 18.81
C ILE A 342 -4.70 7.19 17.79
N THR A 343 -4.43 8.00 16.76
CA THR A 343 -3.39 7.71 15.76
C THR A 343 -2.17 8.60 16.00
N TYR A 344 -1.01 8.00 16.13
CA TYR A 344 0.30 8.65 16.22
C TYR A 344 1.03 8.39 14.92
N ARG A 345 1.53 9.44 14.26
CA ARG A 345 2.31 9.34 13.04
C ARG A 345 3.69 9.92 13.30
N LEU A 346 4.72 9.13 13.01
CA LEU A 346 6.10 9.54 13.19
C LEU A 346 6.72 9.71 11.80
N THR A 347 7.56 10.74 11.66
CA THR A 347 8.33 10.98 10.44
C THR A 347 9.79 11.06 10.81
N HIS A 348 10.63 10.29 10.13
CA HIS A 348 12.07 10.14 10.43
C HIS A 348 12.99 10.70 9.34
N LYS A 349 12.48 11.60 8.47
CA LYS A 349 13.23 12.12 7.32
C LYS A 349 14.25 13.19 7.71
N ASN A 350 13.92 14.47 7.51
CA ASN A 350 14.86 15.58 7.71
C ASN A 350 14.93 16.03 9.17
N MET A 351 13.79 16.01 9.85
CA MET A 351 13.65 16.28 11.27
C MET A 351 12.63 15.28 11.81
N ASN A 352 12.93 14.67 12.95
CA ASN A 352 11.96 13.81 13.61
C ASN A 352 10.75 14.66 13.99
N SER A 353 9.56 14.21 13.60
CA SER A 353 8.30 14.84 14.00
C SER A 353 7.25 13.80 14.36
N ILE A 354 6.45 14.10 15.38
CA ILE A 354 5.32 13.27 15.79
C ILE A 354 4.03 14.08 15.69
N GLU A 355 3.05 13.49 15.04
CA GLU A 355 1.68 14.01 14.92
C GLU A 355 0.73 13.08 15.68
N ILE A 356 -0.10 13.63 16.54
CA ILE A 356 -1.09 12.90 17.33
C ILE A 356 -2.48 13.35 16.90
N TYR A 357 -3.29 12.38 16.49
CA TYR A 357 -4.66 12.54 16.01
C TYR A 357 -5.62 11.84 16.98
N PRO A 358 -6.27 12.58 17.90
CA PRO A 358 -7.20 12.01 18.88
C PRO A 358 -8.51 11.48 18.28
N GLY A 359 -8.88 11.95 17.09
CA GLY A 359 -10.11 11.57 16.39
C GLY A 359 -11.23 12.61 16.44
N ASP A 360 -11.05 13.71 17.16
CA ASP A 360 -11.96 14.86 17.25
C ASP A 360 -11.68 15.94 16.18
N GLY A 361 -10.74 15.69 15.27
CA GLY A 361 -10.30 16.65 14.25
C GLY A 361 -9.18 17.59 14.70
N SER A 362 -8.79 17.54 15.98
CA SER A 362 -7.60 18.24 16.46
C SER A 362 -6.30 17.46 16.14
N VAL A 363 -5.18 18.18 16.12
CA VAL A 363 -3.86 17.60 15.88
C VAL A 363 -2.85 18.20 16.86
N PHE A 364 -2.05 17.36 17.49
CA PHE A 364 -0.87 17.79 18.23
C PHE A 364 0.37 17.48 17.40
N LYS A 365 1.24 18.46 17.21
CA LYS A 365 2.47 18.28 16.43
C LYS A 365 3.68 18.66 17.25
N SER A 366 4.68 17.78 17.26
CA SER A 366 6.00 18.04 17.84
C SER A 366 7.05 17.86 16.76
N GLU A 367 8.02 18.79 16.68
CA GLU A 367 9.05 18.80 15.64
C GLU A 367 10.43 19.16 16.21
N GLY A 368 11.48 18.60 15.59
CA GLY A 368 12.86 19.04 15.77
C GLY A 368 13.56 18.48 17.00
N ALA A 369 14.54 19.23 17.52
CA ALA A 369 15.48 18.74 18.54
C ALA A 369 14.81 18.44 19.90
N TYR A 370 13.62 18.99 20.15
CA TYR A 370 12.83 18.75 21.36
C TYR A 370 11.71 17.73 21.15
N PHE A 371 11.91 16.80 20.21
CA PHE A 371 10.94 15.76 19.82
C PHE A 371 10.24 15.13 21.02
N GLY A 372 8.92 15.34 21.13
CA GLY A 372 8.10 14.74 22.18
C GLY A 372 8.04 15.53 23.50
N ASN A 373 8.83 16.59 23.66
CA ASN A 373 8.81 17.42 24.88
C ASN A 373 7.77 18.55 24.82
N TYR A 374 7.52 19.11 23.64
CA TYR A 374 6.57 20.19 23.42
C TYR A 374 5.71 19.92 22.19
N PHE A 375 4.43 20.31 22.27
CA PHE A 375 3.47 20.12 21.20
C PHE A 375 2.77 21.43 20.85
N THR A 376 2.64 21.68 19.55
CA THR A 376 1.73 22.70 19.02
C THR A 376 0.37 22.05 18.83
N TYR A 377 -0.66 22.63 19.45
CA TYR A 377 -2.04 22.17 19.33
C TYR A 377 -2.77 22.91 18.21
N TYR A 378 -3.39 22.16 17.31
CA TYR A 378 -4.20 22.67 16.22
C TYR A 378 -5.64 22.18 16.39
N SER A 379 -6.58 23.10 16.60
CA SER A 379 -8.01 22.81 16.69
C SER A 379 -8.78 23.42 15.52
N ILE A 380 -9.79 22.70 15.04
CA ILE A 380 -10.79 23.29 14.16
C ILE A 380 -11.69 24.17 15.03
N ARG A 381 -11.55 25.49 14.97
CA ARG A 381 -12.58 26.40 15.50
C ARG A 381 -13.83 26.21 14.64
N GLU A 382 -14.82 25.50 15.17
CA GLU A 382 -16.21 25.68 14.75
C GLU A 382 -16.58 27.12 15.10
N GLY A 383 -17.09 27.87 14.12
CA GLY A 383 -17.56 29.21 14.36
C GLY A 383 -18.63 29.14 15.45
N SER A 384 -18.44 29.89 16.53
CA SER A 384 -19.49 30.10 17.52
C SER A 384 -20.72 30.60 16.78
N GLY A 385 -21.72 29.74 16.64
CA GLY A 385 -23.07 30.19 16.32
C GLY A 385 -23.49 31.10 17.45
N GLU A 386 -23.48 32.41 17.19
CA GLU A 386 -24.20 33.36 18.02
C GLU A 386 -25.68 32.95 17.95
N VAL A 387 -26.14 32.31 19.01
CA VAL A 387 -27.57 32.21 19.30
C VAL A 387 -27.96 33.59 19.84
N SER A 388 -28.47 34.44 18.95
CA SER A 388 -29.21 35.64 19.31
C SER A 388 -30.65 35.30 19.66
#